data_AF-A0A7S0PXA5-F1
#
_entry.id   AF-A0A7S0PXA5-F1
#
_cell.length_a   1.000
_cell.length_b   1.000
_cell.length_c   1.000
_cell.angle_alpha   90.00
_cell.angle_beta   90.00
_cell.angle_gamma   90.00
#
_symmetry.space_group_name_H-M   'P 1'
#
loop_
_entity.id
_entity.type
_entity.pdbx_description
1 polymer ?
#
loop_
_entity_poly.entity_id
_entity_poly.type
_entity_poly.pdbx_seq_one_letter_code
_entity_poly.pdbx_strand_id
1 'polypeptide(L)'
;AGHSSYCVEGSSDVAHTWPSEYVEDFYRVQDLTDAAATLPRTDYVQTFEVGEHLPPESADHFVKLLTQHRPRLVFFSAAINGTAAPMINPTHVNEQPMSYWVEKFRAEGYSLDAARSAEARGALLADKG
;
A
#
# COMPACT_ATOMS: atom_id res chain seq x y z
N ALA A 1 11.04 -15.84 -18.71
CA ALA A 1 10.48 -14.48 -18.87
C ALA A 1 10.69 -13.76 -17.55
N GLY A 2 11.35 -12.60 -17.57
CA GLY A 2 11.66 -11.86 -16.34
C GLY A 2 10.40 -11.23 -15.72
N HIS A 3 10.43 -11.00 -14.41
CA HIS A 3 9.47 -10.13 -13.74
C HIS A 3 9.93 -8.67 -13.89
N SER A 4 9.00 -7.76 -14.14
CA SER A 4 9.23 -6.31 -14.10
C SER A 4 8.53 -5.72 -12.88
N SER A 5 9.16 -4.74 -12.24
CA SER A 5 8.59 -4.00 -11.11
C SER A 5 8.53 -2.52 -11.46
N TYR A 6 7.49 -1.85 -10.99
CA TYR A 6 7.35 -0.40 -11.08
C TYR A 6 7.01 0.16 -9.70
N CYS A 7 7.76 1.15 -9.25
CA CYS A 7 7.59 1.78 -7.95
C CYS A 7 6.79 3.08 -8.06
N VAL A 8 5.98 3.37 -7.05
CA VAL A 8 5.31 4.66 -6.90
C VAL A 8 5.63 5.21 -5.54
N GLU A 9 6.07 6.47 -5.52
CA GLU A 9 6.49 7.17 -4.31
C GLU A 9 5.67 8.45 -4.12
N GLY A 10 5.17 8.68 -2.91
CA GLY A 10 4.33 9.81 -2.56
C GLY A 10 5.11 11.11 -2.35
N SER A 11 6.36 11.01 -1.91
CA SER A 11 7.17 12.15 -1.52
C SER A 11 8.13 12.60 -2.63
N SER A 12 8.05 13.89 -2.99
CA SER A 12 9.06 14.52 -3.84
C SER A 12 10.43 14.62 -3.18
N ASP A 13 10.49 14.56 -1.86
CA ASP A 13 11.74 14.74 -1.12
C ASP A 13 12.70 13.58 -1.35
N VAL A 14 12.22 12.40 -1.71
CA VAL A 14 13.07 11.24 -2.00
C VAL A 14 13.37 11.10 -3.50
N ALA A 15 12.89 11.99 -4.37
CA ALA A 15 13.17 11.91 -5.81
C ALA A 15 14.69 11.87 -6.10
N HIS A 16 15.50 12.51 -5.27
CA HIS A 16 16.96 12.51 -5.37
C HIS A 16 17.63 11.19 -4.97
N THR A 17 16.94 10.29 -4.27
CA THR A 17 17.48 8.99 -3.86
C THR A 17 17.34 7.94 -4.96
N TRP A 18 16.52 8.21 -5.98
CA TRP A 18 16.28 7.32 -7.11
C TRP A 18 17.02 7.83 -8.35
N PRO A 19 17.54 6.94 -9.23
CA PRO A 19 18.23 7.38 -10.44
C PRO A 19 17.26 8.08 -11.39
N SER A 20 17.55 9.32 -11.75
CA SER A 20 16.65 10.16 -12.56
C SER A 20 16.42 9.64 -13.99
N GLU A 21 17.34 8.84 -14.51
CA GLU A 21 17.25 8.21 -15.83
C GLU A 21 16.21 7.10 -15.92
N TYR A 22 15.66 6.64 -14.78
CA TYR A 22 14.68 5.56 -14.69
C TYR A 22 13.27 6.03 -14.29
N VAL A 23 13.06 7.34 -14.18
CA VAL A 23 11.74 7.94 -13.97
C VAL A 23 10.84 7.57 -15.16
N GLU A 24 9.56 7.31 -14.89
CA GLU A 24 8.55 6.81 -15.83
C GLU A 24 8.75 5.37 -16.36
N ASP A 25 9.97 4.84 -16.33
CA ASP A 25 10.27 3.46 -16.77
C ASP A 25 10.17 2.44 -15.62
N PHE A 26 10.73 2.79 -14.45
CA PHE A 26 10.78 1.91 -13.28
C PHE A 26 10.14 2.53 -12.04
N TYR A 27 9.98 3.84 -11.99
CA TYR A 27 9.28 4.49 -10.90
C TYR A 27 8.72 5.84 -11.29
N ARG A 28 7.78 6.33 -10.47
CA ARG A 28 7.29 7.70 -10.53
C ARG A 28 7.01 8.24 -9.14
N VAL A 29 7.29 9.52 -8.95
CA VAL A 29 6.79 10.28 -7.81
C VAL A 29 5.42 10.83 -8.16
N GLN A 30 4.40 10.51 -7.36
CA GLN A 30 3.06 11.08 -7.50
C GLN A 30 2.37 11.17 -6.16
N ASP A 31 1.60 12.24 -5.96
CA ASP A 31 0.70 12.34 -4.83
C ASP A 31 -0.41 11.29 -4.94
N LEU A 32 -0.45 10.36 -3.99
CA LEU A 32 -1.44 9.28 -3.94
C LEU A 32 -2.85 9.75 -3.53
N THR A 33 -3.00 11.02 -3.15
CA THR A 33 -4.29 11.66 -2.88
C THR A 33 -4.86 12.38 -4.11
N ASP A 34 -4.06 12.55 -5.17
CA ASP A 34 -4.51 13.17 -6.42
C ASP A 34 -5.47 12.24 -7.17
N ALA A 35 -6.66 12.74 -7.50
CA ALA A 35 -7.65 12.01 -8.29
C ALA A 35 -7.14 11.61 -9.69
N ALA A 36 -6.11 12.27 -10.21
CA ALA A 36 -5.44 11.95 -11.47
C ALA A 36 -4.30 10.91 -11.32
N ALA A 37 -3.99 10.46 -10.10
CA ALA A 37 -3.00 9.41 -9.87
C ALA A 37 -3.39 8.12 -10.61
N THR A 38 -2.38 7.45 -11.16
CA THR A 38 -2.58 6.19 -11.89
C THR A 38 -1.41 5.26 -11.63
N LEU A 39 -1.68 3.96 -11.68
CA LEU A 39 -0.65 2.93 -11.71
C LEU A 39 -0.51 2.38 -13.12
N PRO A 40 0.67 1.84 -13.50
CA PRO A 40 0.77 1.01 -14.69
C PRO A 40 -0.06 -0.28 -14.52
N ARG A 41 -0.43 -0.90 -15.64
CA ARG A 41 -1.08 -2.21 -15.62
C ARG A 41 -0.12 -3.24 -15.03
N THR A 42 -0.54 -3.94 -13.98
CA THR A 42 0.25 -4.98 -13.31
C THR A 42 -0.62 -6.16 -12.92
N ASP A 43 -0.01 -7.34 -12.79
CA ASP A 43 -0.65 -8.54 -12.27
C ASP A 43 -0.67 -8.58 -10.74
N TYR A 44 0.24 -7.85 -10.08
CA TYR A 44 0.44 -7.86 -8.63
C TYR A 44 0.72 -6.44 -8.13
N VAL A 45 0.13 -6.08 -6.99
CA VAL A 45 0.38 -4.82 -6.30
C VAL A 45 0.82 -5.10 -4.87
N GLN A 46 1.78 -4.34 -4.38
CA GLN A 46 2.25 -4.40 -3.01
C GLN A 46 2.35 -2.99 -2.44
N THR A 47 1.88 -2.81 -1.21
CA THR A 47 2.03 -1.56 -0.46
C THR A 47 2.21 -1.89 1.02
N PHE A 48 3.18 -1.23 1.65
CA PHE A 48 3.54 -1.46 3.04
C PHE A 48 3.70 -0.13 3.74
N GLU A 49 2.98 0.05 4.86
CA GLU A 49 3.08 1.25 5.71
C GLU A 49 2.90 2.55 4.89
N VAL A 50 1.78 2.62 4.15
CA VAL A 50 1.41 3.79 3.33
C VAL A 50 0.04 4.33 3.72
N GLY A 51 -0.95 3.45 3.89
CA GLY A 51 -2.35 3.84 4.08
C GLY A 51 -2.60 4.70 5.32
N GLU A 52 -1.79 4.52 6.37
CA GLU A 52 -1.85 5.28 7.61
C GLU A 52 -1.37 6.72 7.49
N HIS A 53 -0.58 7.02 6.46
CA HIS A 53 -0.08 8.37 6.17
C HIS A 53 -1.03 9.19 5.29
N LEU A 54 -1.99 8.54 4.64
CA LEU A 54 -2.97 9.19 3.79
C LEU A 54 -4.18 9.66 4.62
N PRO A 55 -4.78 10.83 4.31
CA PRO A 55 -6.00 11.26 4.97
C PRO A 55 -7.11 10.18 4.88
N PRO A 56 -7.91 9.93 5.93
CA PRO A 56 -8.95 8.91 5.92
C PRO A 56 -9.95 9.03 4.75
N GLU A 57 -10.23 10.26 4.29
CA GLU A 57 -11.06 10.56 3.13
C GLU A 57 -10.46 10.08 1.81
N SER A 58 -9.15 9.93 1.73
CA SER A 58 -8.44 9.44 0.55
C SER A 58 -8.38 7.91 0.51
N ALA A 59 -8.79 7.20 1.56
CA ALA A 59 -8.62 5.75 1.64
C ALA A 59 -9.40 4.98 0.56
N ASP A 60 -10.60 5.43 0.19
CA ASP A 60 -11.36 4.78 -0.90
C ASP A 60 -10.69 5.02 -2.25
N HIS A 61 -10.22 6.24 -2.49
CA HIS A 61 -9.44 6.57 -3.69
C HIS A 61 -8.15 5.74 -3.77
N PHE A 62 -7.42 5.63 -2.66
CA PHE A 62 -6.18 4.86 -2.59
C PHE A 62 -6.42 3.38 -2.89
N VAL A 63 -7.42 2.75 -2.27
CA VAL A 63 -7.75 1.36 -2.57
C VAL A 63 -8.16 1.18 -4.03
N LYS A 64 -8.95 2.11 -4.58
CA LYS A 64 -9.30 2.12 -6.02
C LYS A 64 -8.09 2.27 -6.94
N LEU A 65 -7.09 3.06 -6.54
CA LEU A 65 -5.83 3.20 -7.28
C LEU A 65 -5.07 1.87 -7.30
N LEU A 66 -4.94 1.19 -6.16
CA LEU A 66 -4.29 -0.13 -6.05
C LEU A 66 -5.02 -1.20 -6.87
N THR A 67 -6.35 -1.12 -7.00
CA THR A 67 -7.17 -2.09 -7.73
C THR A 67 -7.48 -1.69 -9.17
N GLN A 68 -7.01 -0.53 -9.63
CA GLN A 68 -7.36 0.12 -10.91
C GLN A 68 -7.33 -0.83 -12.11
N HIS A 69 -6.31 -1.68 -12.19
CA HIS A 69 -6.11 -2.61 -13.32
C HIS A 69 -6.54 -4.05 -13.03
N ARG A 70 -7.26 -4.28 -11.93
CA ARG A 70 -7.69 -5.61 -11.46
C ARG A 70 -6.51 -6.59 -11.29
N PRO A 71 -5.44 -6.23 -10.56
CA PRO A 71 -4.35 -7.16 -10.28
C PRO A 71 -4.89 -8.44 -9.63
N ARG A 72 -4.22 -9.56 -9.89
CA ARG A 72 -4.59 -10.88 -9.35
C ARG A 72 -4.49 -10.93 -7.83
N LEU A 73 -3.60 -10.12 -7.25
CA LEU A 73 -3.36 -10.06 -5.80
C LEU A 73 -2.86 -8.66 -5.43
N VAL A 74 -3.34 -8.17 -4.28
CA VAL A 74 -2.81 -7.00 -3.60
C VAL A 74 -2.27 -7.45 -2.24
N PHE A 75 -0.99 -7.22 -1.97
CA PHE A 75 -0.41 -7.40 -0.65
C PHE A 75 -0.37 -6.03 0.04
N PHE A 76 -1.03 -5.91 1.18
CA PHE A 76 -1.28 -4.63 1.85
C PHE A 76 -0.93 -4.70 3.33
N SER A 77 -0.16 -3.73 3.82
CA SER A 77 -0.07 -3.39 5.25
C SER A 77 -0.28 -1.89 5.47
N ALA A 78 -0.82 -1.56 6.63
CA ALA A 78 -0.91 -0.21 7.16
C ALA A 78 -0.97 -0.32 8.68
N ALA A 79 -0.45 0.70 9.37
CA ALA A 79 -0.48 0.73 10.83
C ALA A 79 -1.92 0.64 11.37
N ILE A 80 -2.10 -0.19 12.40
CA ILE A 80 -3.36 -0.36 13.11
C ILE A 80 -3.25 0.35 14.45
N ASN A 81 -4.27 1.13 14.80
CA ASN A 81 -4.34 1.77 16.10
C ASN A 81 -4.30 0.73 17.22
N GLY A 82 -3.30 0.81 18.11
CA GLY A 82 -3.18 -0.04 19.30
C GLY A 82 -2.17 -1.19 19.24
N THR A 83 -1.34 -1.32 18.20
CA THR A 83 -0.24 -2.30 18.21
C THR A 83 1.03 -1.73 18.87
N ALA A 84 1.13 -1.97 20.19
CA ALA A 84 2.31 -1.86 21.06
C ALA A 84 2.87 -0.44 21.34
N ALA A 85 2.61 0.00 22.59
CA ALA A 85 3.02 1.27 23.23
C ALA A 85 2.34 2.53 22.67
N PRO A 86 2.11 3.58 23.50
CA PRO A 86 1.58 4.87 23.05
C PRO A 86 2.66 5.65 22.30
N MET A 87 3.18 5.06 21.22
CA MET A 87 4.02 5.78 20.28
C MET A 87 3.08 6.43 19.27
N ILE A 88 2.73 7.67 19.56
CA ILE A 88 2.02 8.52 18.61
C ILE A 88 3.04 8.86 17.53
N ASN A 89 2.94 8.22 16.35
CA ASN A 89 3.63 8.73 15.18
C ASN A 89 2.80 9.89 14.61
N PRO A 90 3.25 11.16 14.70
CA PRO A 90 2.46 12.30 14.25
C PRO A 90 2.22 12.31 12.74
N THR A 91 2.94 11.50 11.96
CA THR A 91 2.71 11.35 10.52
C THR A 91 1.63 10.31 10.20
N HIS A 92 1.14 9.55 11.18
CA HIS A 92 0.01 8.64 11.00
C HIS A 92 -1.28 9.41 11.24
N VAL A 93 -2.03 9.65 10.16
CA VAL A 93 -3.31 10.37 10.19
C VAL A 93 -4.51 9.43 9.99
N ASN A 94 -4.25 8.16 9.66
CA ASN A 94 -5.27 7.17 9.32
C ASN A 94 -4.93 5.75 9.80
N GLU A 95 -4.58 5.62 11.07
CA GLU A 95 -4.44 4.30 11.69
C GLU A 95 -5.81 3.64 11.86
N GLN A 96 -6.04 2.55 11.12
CA GLN A 96 -7.35 1.92 11.03
C GLN A 96 -7.28 0.42 11.27
N PRO A 97 -8.32 -0.20 11.86
CA PRO A 97 -8.35 -1.64 12.04
C PRO A 97 -8.36 -2.37 10.69
N MET A 98 -7.90 -3.62 10.68
CA MET A 98 -7.89 -4.45 9.48
C MET A 98 -9.26 -4.53 8.78
N SER A 99 -10.36 -4.55 9.55
CA SER A 99 -11.72 -4.58 9.02
C SER A 99 -12.04 -3.37 8.14
N TYR A 100 -11.55 -2.17 8.48
CA TYR A 100 -11.74 -0.96 7.69
C TYR A 100 -11.16 -1.13 6.27
N TRP A 101 -9.92 -1.60 6.17
CA TRP A 101 -9.27 -1.83 4.87
C TRP A 101 -9.94 -2.96 4.09
N VAL A 102 -10.33 -4.05 4.78
CA VAL A 102 -11.04 -5.18 4.15
C VAL A 102 -12.36 -4.72 3.52
N GLU A 103 -13.14 -3.85 4.18
CA GLU A 103 -14.39 -3.34 3.59
C GLU A 103 -14.14 -2.51 2.32
N LYS A 104 -13.07 -1.71 2.30
CA LYS A 104 -12.71 -0.92 1.11
C LYS A 104 -12.29 -1.80 -0.06
N PHE A 105 -11.43 -2.79 0.19
CA PHE A 105 -11.07 -3.77 -0.84
C PHE A 105 -12.28 -4.57 -1.32
N ARG A 106 -13.23 -4.89 -0.42
CA ARG A 106 -14.49 -5.55 -0.79
C ARG A 106 -15.34 -4.69 -1.72
N ALA A 107 -15.40 -3.38 -1.51
CA ALA A 107 -16.09 -2.46 -2.41
C ALA A 107 -15.52 -2.47 -3.83
N GLU A 108 -14.21 -2.75 -3.97
CA GLU A 108 -13.52 -2.92 -5.26
C GLU A 108 -13.56 -4.36 -5.81
N GLY A 109 -14.29 -5.27 -5.16
CA GLY A 109 -14.49 -6.66 -5.60
C GLY A 109 -13.41 -7.64 -5.15
N TYR A 110 -12.59 -7.27 -4.16
CA TYR A 110 -11.57 -8.14 -3.57
C TYR A 110 -12.09 -8.81 -2.30
N SER A 111 -11.44 -9.92 -1.92
CA SER A 111 -11.70 -10.58 -0.64
C SER A 111 -10.38 -10.88 0.05
N LEU A 112 -10.39 -10.85 1.38
CA LEU A 112 -9.23 -11.21 2.17
C LEU A 112 -9.01 -12.72 2.09
N ASP A 113 -7.83 -13.13 1.64
CA ASP A 113 -7.35 -14.50 1.87
C ASP A 113 -6.88 -14.62 3.32
N ALA A 114 -7.81 -14.94 4.22
CA ALA A 114 -7.56 -15.01 5.65
C ALA A 114 -6.53 -16.09 6.02
N ALA A 115 -6.51 -17.21 5.29
CA ALA A 115 -5.59 -18.31 5.57
C ALA A 115 -4.15 -17.89 5.27
N ARG A 116 -3.88 -17.38 4.05
CA ARG A 116 -2.53 -16.90 3.68
C ARG A 116 -2.11 -15.70 4.51
N SER A 117 -3.06 -14.83 4.86
CA SER A 117 -2.81 -13.67 5.72
C SER A 117 -2.38 -14.05 7.13
N ALA A 118 -2.95 -15.13 7.68
CA ALA A 118 -2.56 -15.67 8.99
C ALA A 118 -1.22 -16.40 8.92
N GLU A 119 -0.99 -17.19 7.87
CA GLU A 119 0.28 -17.88 7.62
C GLU A 119 1.44 -16.89 7.52
N ALA A 120 1.31 -15.84 6.69
CA ALA A 120 2.34 -14.83 6.52
C ALA A 120 2.65 -14.08 7.83
N ARG A 121 1.62 -13.68 8.58
CA ARG A 121 1.80 -13.05 9.90
C ARG A 121 2.47 -13.99 10.89
N GLY A 122 2.04 -15.25 10.92
CA GLY A 122 2.62 -16.27 11.79
C GLY A 122 4.10 -16.50 11.52
N ALA A 123 4.49 -16.57 10.24
CA ALA A 123 5.88 -16.72 9.84
C ALA A 123 6.73 -15.50 10.25
N LEU A 124 6.24 -14.28 9.99
CA LEU A 124 6.97 -13.04 10.33
C LEU A 124 7.12 -12.83 11.84
N LEU A 125 6.12 -13.18 12.65
CA LEU A 125 6.16 -13.01 14.10
C LEU A 125 6.91 -14.15 14.82
N ALA A 126 7.10 -15.30 14.15
CA ALA A 126 7.87 -16.43 14.68
C ALA A 126 9.38 -16.27 14.42
N ASP A 127 9.77 -15.43 13.46
CA ASP A 127 11.16 -15.10 13.20
C ASP A 127 11.76 -14.30 14.37
N LYS A 128 12.87 -14.78 14.91
CA LYS A 128 13.56 -14.16 16.06
C LYS A 128 14.76 -13.30 15.64
N GLY A 129 15.02 -13.19 14.32
CA GLY A 129 16.26 -12.64 13.78
C GLY A 129 17.35 -13.69 13.64
#